data_AF-A0A1X0Y1Q7-F1
#
_entry.id   AF-A0A1X0Y1Q7-F1
#
_cell.length_a   1.000
_cell.length_b   1.000
_cell.length_c   1.000
_cell.angle_alpha   90.00
_cell.angle_beta   90.00
_cell.angle_gamma   90.00
#
_symmetry.space_group_name_H-M   'P 1'
#
loop_
_entity.id
_entity.type
_entity.pdbx_description
1 polymer ?
#
loop_
_entity_poly.entity_id
_entity_poly.type
_entity_poly.pdbx_seq_one_letter_code
_entity_poly.pdbx_strand_id
1 'polypeptide(L)'
;MRKSFLVFLILLACYVALQVPLTRCMAQRPLVVRLGYIPDGRVLRVALGDQRLLASEFSMLRLMLYFGSLVESWKRQVLVPPEYFNMYRTAEAAIKLDPYNMDAYYFSQAAFTWEVGHAGDVNRLLKYGMKYRHWDWYLPYFIGFNAAYFLKDFKTGADYMRQAAELSGNALLARLSARYFYESGRSELGIAFLRSMIGRERDPKVRQAYQLRLQALERVHQIEKAVAEFRQRYQRLPKRIEELVALGLLPDLPADPYGGTFFLDASGRVRSNSNFSKIRQ
;
A
#
# COMPACT_ATOMS: atom_id res chain seq x y z
N MET A 1 -55.36 10.87 -14.36
CA MET A 1 -54.43 11.94 -14.81
C MET A 1 -54.37 13.12 -13.85
N ARG A 2 -55.50 13.76 -13.50
CA ARG A 2 -55.54 14.97 -12.66
C ARG A 2 -55.01 14.77 -11.22
N LYS A 3 -55.27 13.63 -10.58
CA LYS A 3 -54.75 13.30 -9.24
C LYS A 3 -53.24 13.06 -9.21
N SER A 4 -52.71 12.33 -10.18
CA SER A 4 -51.26 12.06 -10.31
C SER A 4 -50.46 13.33 -10.59
N PHE A 5 -51.02 14.26 -11.38
CA PHE A 5 -50.42 15.58 -11.61
C PHE A 5 -50.38 16.43 -10.34
N LEU A 6 -51.42 16.36 -9.51
CA LEU A 6 -51.47 17.07 -8.24
C LEU A 6 -50.42 16.54 -7.24
N VAL A 7 -50.25 15.21 -7.16
CA VAL A 7 -49.22 14.57 -6.32
C VAL A 7 -47.82 14.96 -6.78
N PHE A 8 -47.57 14.99 -8.10
CA PHE A 8 -46.30 15.44 -8.66
C PHE A 8 -45.99 16.90 -8.29
N LEU A 9 -46.98 17.81 -8.41
CA LEU A 9 -46.81 19.21 -8.02
C LEU A 9 -46.52 19.36 -6.52
N ILE A 10 -47.17 18.57 -5.66
CA ILE A 10 -46.91 18.58 -4.22
C ILE A 10 -45.50 18.09 -3.91
N LEU A 11 -45.06 16.99 -4.53
CA LEU A 11 -43.69 16.48 -4.34
C LEU A 11 -42.63 17.46 -4.87
N LEU A 12 -42.89 18.12 -6.00
CA LEU A 12 -42.01 19.14 -6.55
C LEU A 12 -41.94 20.38 -5.63
N ALA A 13 -43.09 20.83 -5.11
CA ALA A 13 -43.15 21.94 -4.17
C ALA A 13 -42.41 21.60 -2.86
N CYS A 14 -42.61 20.40 -2.30
CA CYS A 14 -41.86 19.91 -1.14
C CYS A 14 -40.36 19.81 -1.42
N TYR A 15 -39.96 19.33 -2.60
CA TYR A 15 -38.55 19.26 -2.99
C TYR A 15 -37.93 20.66 -3.04
N VAL A 16 -38.57 21.62 -3.70
CA VAL A 16 -38.07 23.01 -3.78
C VAL A 16 -38.06 23.67 -2.40
N ALA A 17 -39.10 23.46 -1.59
CA ALA A 17 -39.19 23.99 -0.23
C ALA A 17 -38.10 23.45 0.70
N LEU A 18 -37.64 22.22 0.49
CA LEU A 18 -36.52 21.63 1.22
C LEU A 18 -35.16 22.09 0.70
N GLN A 19 -35.01 22.33 -0.60
CA GLN A 19 -33.75 22.74 -1.22
C GLN A 19 -33.30 24.13 -0.75
N VAL A 20 -34.19 25.12 -0.67
CA VAL A 20 -33.81 26.50 -0.29
C VAL A 20 -33.17 26.59 1.12
N PRO A 21 -33.77 26.06 2.20
CA PRO A 21 -33.15 26.08 3.53
C PRO A 21 -31.91 25.19 3.59
N LEU A 22 -31.87 24.07 2.86
CA LEU A 22 -30.70 23.21 2.79
C LEU A 22 -29.50 23.93 2.17
N THR A 23 -29.68 24.61 1.03
CA THR A 23 -28.63 25.36 0.35
C THR A 23 -28.14 26.54 1.20
N ARG A 24 -29.06 27.25 1.88
CA ARG A 24 -28.69 28.32 2.82
C ARG A 24 -27.89 27.79 4.01
N CYS A 25 -28.33 26.67 4.59
CA CYS A 25 -27.63 26.01 5.68
C CYS A 25 -26.23 25.57 5.24
N MET A 26 -26.10 24.95 4.06
CA MET A 26 -24.80 24.55 3.49
C MET A 26 -23.89 25.75 3.22
N ALA A 27 -24.43 26.88 2.74
CA ALA A 27 -23.65 28.10 2.51
C ALA A 27 -23.16 28.78 3.80
N GLN A 28 -23.89 28.60 4.91
CA GLN A 28 -23.57 29.16 6.22
C GLN A 28 -22.86 28.16 7.16
N ARG A 29 -22.48 26.97 6.67
CA ARG A 29 -21.78 25.99 7.51
C ARG A 29 -20.45 26.56 8.00
N PRO A 30 -20.11 26.38 9.29
CA PRO A 30 -18.81 26.80 9.80
C PRO A 30 -17.70 26.09 9.00
N LEU A 31 -16.67 26.85 8.62
CA LEU A 31 -15.57 26.40 7.74
C LEU A 31 -14.77 25.23 8.33
N VAL A 32 -14.82 25.02 9.64
CA VAL A 32 -14.12 23.93 10.34
C VAL A 32 -15.05 23.30 11.35
N VAL A 33 -15.53 22.09 11.05
CA VAL A 33 -16.20 21.24 12.04
C VAL A 33 -15.12 20.73 12.99
N ARG A 34 -15.22 20.91 14.31
CA ARG A 34 -14.26 20.24 15.21
C ARG A 34 -14.62 18.77 15.31
N LEU A 35 -13.66 17.89 15.09
CA LEU A 35 -13.90 16.45 15.21
C LEU A 35 -14.18 16.06 16.67
N GLY A 36 -13.45 16.70 17.59
CA GLY A 36 -13.59 16.48 19.03
C GLY A 36 -12.91 15.21 19.51
N TYR A 37 -13.02 14.92 20.81
CA TYR A 37 -12.43 13.75 21.43
C TYR A 37 -13.36 12.54 21.35
N ILE A 38 -12.79 11.35 21.14
CA ILE A 38 -13.49 10.07 21.17
C ILE A 38 -12.80 9.13 22.18
N PRO A 39 -13.58 8.43 23.04
CA PRO A 39 -13.01 7.43 23.95
C PRO A 39 -12.32 6.28 23.19
N ASP A 40 -11.48 5.50 23.89
CA ASP A 40 -10.84 4.34 23.27
C ASP A 40 -11.88 3.32 22.77
N GLY A 41 -11.65 2.79 21.56
CA GLY A 41 -12.57 1.86 20.92
C GLY A 41 -12.85 0.59 21.74
N ARG A 42 -11.95 0.16 22.64
CA ARG A 42 -12.23 -0.98 23.55
C ARG A 42 -13.29 -0.63 24.57
N VAL A 43 -13.23 0.57 25.14
CA VAL A 43 -14.22 1.07 26.10
C VAL A 43 -15.56 1.24 25.40
N LEU A 44 -15.57 1.86 24.21
CA LEU A 44 -16.80 2.01 23.42
C LEU A 44 -17.40 0.66 23.02
N ARG A 45 -16.58 -0.34 22.67
CA ARG A 45 -17.07 -1.68 22.32
C ARG A 45 -17.84 -2.32 23.47
N VAL A 46 -17.35 -2.17 24.71
CA VAL A 46 -18.03 -2.69 25.91
C VAL A 46 -19.29 -1.89 26.21
N ALA A 47 -19.20 -0.55 26.16
CA ALA A 47 -20.31 0.33 26.50
C ALA A 47 -21.49 0.24 25.52
N LEU A 48 -21.23 0.07 24.23
CA LEU A 48 -22.25 0.10 23.18
C LEU A 48 -22.82 -1.27 22.83
N GLY A 49 -22.14 -2.37 23.20
CA GLY A 49 -22.58 -3.73 22.91
C GLY A 49 -22.90 -3.92 21.42
N ASP A 50 -24.15 -4.23 21.11
CA ASP A 50 -24.63 -4.49 19.75
C ASP A 50 -24.65 -3.25 18.84
N GLN A 51 -24.75 -2.05 19.41
CA GLN A 51 -24.77 -0.79 18.65
C GLN A 51 -23.38 -0.36 18.18
N ARG A 52 -22.33 -1.15 18.47
CA ARG A 52 -20.94 -0.84 18.10
C ARG A 52 -20.73 -0.62 16.60
N LEU A 53 -21.45 -1.37 15.76
CA LEU A 53 -21.29 -1.27 14.29
C LEU A 53 -21.81 0.08 13.79
N LEU A 54 -23.00 0.48 14.24
CA LEU A 54 -23.58 1.79 13.92
C LEU A 54 -22.69 2.94 14.42
N ALA A 55 -22.14 2.81 15.62
CA ALA A 55 -21.22 3.81 16.17
C ALA A 55 -19.89 3.89 15.40
N SER A 56 -19.39 2.76 14.88
CA SER A 56 -18.23 2.72 13.98
C SER A 56 -18.51 3.53 12.71
N GLU A 57 -19.62 3.23 12.02
CA GLU A 57 -20.02 3.94 10.80
C GLU A 57 -20.21 5.43 11.03
N PHE A 58 -20.89 5.80 12.12
CA PHE A 58 -21.09 7.21 12.46
C PHE A 58 -19.76 7.93 12.75
N SER A 59 -18.81 7.24 13.40
CA SER A 59 -17.47 7.78 13.65
C SER A 59 -16.70 7.99 12.35
N MET A 60 -16.77 7.04 11.42
CA MET A 60 -16.16 7.16 10.09
C MET A 60 -16.78 8.28 9.26
N LEU A 61 -18.11 8.39 9.25
CA LEU A 61 -18.81 9.46 8.54
C LEU A 61 -18.38 10.84 9.05
N ARG A 62 -18.33 11.02 10.37
CA ARG A 62 -17.85 12.28 10.98
C ARG A 62 -16.40 12.59 10.60
N LEU A 63 -15.54 11.58 10.61
CA LEU A 63 -14.14 11.71 10.21
C LEU A 63 -14.01 12.11 8.73
N MET A 64 -14.76 11.48 7.83
CA MET A 64 -14.75 11.79 6.40
C MET A 64 -15.27 13.21 6.13
N LEU A 65 -16.36 13.62 6.79
CA LEU A 65 -16.90 14.98 6.67
C LEU A 65 -15.92 16.03 7.18
N TYR A 66 -15.26 15.76 8.30
CA TYR A 66 -14.19 16.63 8.83
C TYR A 66 -13.04 16.75 7.84
N PHE A 67 -12.51 15.63 7.34
CA PHE A 67 -11.43 15.64 6.35
C PHE A 67 -11.83 16.38 5.07
N GLY A 68 -13.07 16.20 4.60
CA GLY A 68 -13.61 16.95 3.47
C GLY A 68 -13.58 18.47 3.69
N SER A 69 -13.91 18.93 4.89
CA SER A 69 -13.83 20.36 5.24
C SER A 69 -12.41 20.91 5.25
N LEU A 70 -11.42 20.08 5.62
CA LEU A 70 -9.99 20.44 5.54
C LEU A 70 -9.55 20.58 4.08
N VAL A 71 -9.90 19.61 3.23
CA VAL A 71 -9.59 19.65 1.80
C VAL A 71 -10.22 20.88 1.13
N GLU A 72 -11.46 21.22 1.48
CA GLU A 72 -12.12 22.42 0.98
C GLU A 72 -11.42 23.70 1.45
N SER A 73 -11.03 23.77 2.72
CA SER A 73 -10.28 24.89 3.29
C SER A 73 -8.94 25.09 2.57
N TRP A 74 -8.22 24.01 2.28
CA TRP A 74 -6.98 24.05 1.51
C TRP A 74 -7.19 24.57 0.08
N LYS A 75 -8.26 24.13 -0.60
CA LYS A 75 -8.61 24.67 -1.94
C LYS A 75 -8.88 26.17 -1.91
N ARG A 76 -9.48 26.66 -0.81
CA ARG A 76 -9.73 28.09 -0.58
C ARG A 76 -8.52 28.84 -0.01
N GLN A 77 -7.35 28.19 0.07
CA GLN A 77 -6.11 28.75 0.63
C GLN A 77 -6.25 29.22 2.09
N VAL A 78 -7.19 28.63 2.83
CA VAL A 78 -7.35 28.87 4.26
C VAL A 78 -6.53 27.84 5.03
N LEU A 79 -5.52 28.31 5.77
CA LEU A 79 -4.68 27.48 6.62
C LEU A 79 -5.44 27.10 7.90
N VAL A 80 -6.00 25.90 7.89
CA VAL A 80 -6.57 25.25 9.08
C VAL A 80 -5.66 24.08 9.45
N PRO A 81 -5.03 24.11 10.65
CA PRO A 81 -4.22 22.98 11.08
C PRO A 81 -5.12 21.76 11.32
N PRO A 82 -4.82 20.60 10.71
CA PRO A 82 -5.62 19.39 10.89
C PRO A 82 -5.48 18.84 12.32
N GLU A 83 -6.58 18.40 12.92
CA GLU A 83 -6.61 17.70 14.21
C GLU A 83 -6.14 16.24 14.05
N TYR A 84 -4.91 16.03 13.56
CA TYR A 84 -4.42 14.70 13.17
C TYR A 84 -4.58 13.65 14.28
N PHE A 85 -4.22 14.00 15.51
CA PHE A 85 -4.37 13.10 16.65
C PHE A 85 -5.82 12.63 16.81
N ASN A 86 -6.79 13.55 16.80
CA ASN A 86 -8.20 13.21 16.93
C ASN A 86 -8.67 12.38 15.73
N MET A 87 -8.27 12.74 14.51
CA MET A 87 -8.59 11.98 13.30
C MET A 87 -8.14 10.53 13.38
N TYR A 88 -6.87 10.32 13.77
CA TYR A 88 -6.32 8.98 13.93
C TYR A 88 -7.01 8.21 15.05
N ARG A 89 -7.26 8.85 16.21
CA ARG A 89 -7.99 8.23 17.32
C ARG A 89 -9.42 7.84 16.92
N THR A 90 -10.11 8.65 16.12
CA THR A 90 -11.44 8.34 15.58
C THR A 90 -11.40 7.17 14.62
N ALA A 91 -10.44 7.14 13.68
CA ALA A 91 -10.26 5.99 12.80
C ALA A 91 -9.94 4.72 13.59
N GLU A 92 -9.03 4.78 14.57
CA GLU A 92 -8.68 3.64 15.41
C GLU A 92 -9.87 3.15 16.24
N ALA A 93 -10.65 4.07 16.84
CA ALA A 93 -11.85 3.72 17.59
C ALA A 93 -12.89 3.03 16.70
N ALA A 94 -13.14 3.56 15.51
CA ALA A 94 -14.04 2.95 14.53
C ALA A 94 -13.56 1.55 14.12
N ILE A 95 -12.29 1.39 13.75
CA ILE A 95 -11.69 0.08 13.39
C ILE A 95 -11.78 -0.92 14.56
N LYS A 96 -11.60 -0.46 15.80
CA LYS A 96 -11.78 -1.31 16.98
C LYS A 96 -13.27 -1.66 17.17
N LEU A 97 -14.21 -0.79 16.84
CA LEU A 97 -15.63 -1.08 16.96
C LEU A 97 -16.11 -2.06 15.88
N ASP A 98 -15.66 -1.87 14.65
CA ASP A 98 -15.89 -2.77 13.52
C ASP A 98 -14.59 -3.06 12.73
N PRO A 99 -13.86 -4.13 13.09
CA PRO A 99 -12.66 -4.51 12.37
C PRO A 99 -12.91 -4.98 10.93
N TYR A 100 -14.17 -5.23 10.56
CA TYR A 100 -14.55 -5.70 9.23
C TYR A 100 -14.92 -4.56 8.27
N ASN A 101 -15.05 -3.32 8.75
CA ASN A 101 -15.28 -2.17 7.86
C ASN A 101 -14.02 -1.89 7.01
N MET A 102 -14.11 -2.16 5.70
CA MET A 102 -13.00 -1.94 4.76
C MET A 102 -12.76 -0.45 4.49
N ASP A 103 -13.82 0.36 4.45
CA ASP A 103 -13.75 1.79 4.14
C ASP A 103 -12.91 2.52 5.18
N ALA A 104 -12.94 2.09 6.44
CA ALA A 104 -12.09 2.63 7.49
C ALA A 104 -10.58 2.45 7.20
N TYR A 105 -10.17 1.29 6.70
CA TYR A 105 -8.78 1.04 6.32
C TYR A 105 -8.39 1.78 5.04
N TYR A 106 -9.27 1.78 4.04
CA TYR A 106 -9.03 2.47 2.78
C TYR A 106 -8.91 3.99 2.99
N PHE A 107 -9.83 4.57 3.76
CA PHE A 107 -9.79 5.97 4.14
C PHE A 107 -8.51 6.29 4.92
N SER A 108 -8.17 5.47 5.93
CA SER A 108 -6.96 5.69 6.73
C SER A 108 -5.70 5.64 5.87
N GLN A 109 -5.64 4.73 4.89
CA GLN A 109 -4.57 4.64 3.92
C GLN A 109 -4.51 5.90 3.04
N ALA A 110 -5.63 6.37 2.51
CA ALA A 110 -5.64 7.53 1.62
C ALA A 110 -5.32 8.85 2.36
N ALA A 111 -5.93 9.07 3.52
CA ALA A 111 -5.90 10.33 4.24
C ALA A 111 -4.63 10.53 5.08
N PHE A 112 -4.04 9.47 5.63
CA PHE A 112 -2.97 9.64 6.64
C PHE A 112 -1.55 9.34 6.13
N THR A 113 -1.37 8.63 5.02
CA THR A 113 -0.02 8.25 4.57
C THR A 113 0.67 9.33 3.74
N TRP A 114 -0.07 10.07 2.91
CA TRP A 114 0.50 10.98 1.90
C TRP A 114 0.78 12.38 2.42
N GLU A 115 -0.17 12.97 3.11
CA GLU A 115 -0.08 14.36 3.56
C GLU A 115 0.52 14.49 4.96
N VAL A 116 0.43 13.41 5.75
CA VAL A 116 0.77 13.47 7.17
C VAL A 116 1.97 12.60 7.56
N GLY A 117 2.62 11.90 6.63
CA GLY A 117 3.88 11.19 6.91
C GLY A 117 3.78 10.03 7.93
N HIS A 118 2.58 9.65 8.33
CA HIS A 118 2.32 8.69 9.41
C HIS A 118 2.08 7.27 8.89
N ALA A 119 2.81 6.85 7.84
CA ALA A 119 2.68 5.52 7.25
C ALA A 119 2.85 4.38 8.27
N GLY A 120 3.70 4.57 9.28
CA GLY A 120 3.86 3.63 10.39
C GLY A 120 2.60 3.49 11.27
N ASP A 121 1.87 4.58 11.49
CA ASP A 121 0.65 4.60 12.31
C ASP A 121 -0.50 3.90 11.58
N VAL A 122 -0.63 4.13 10.29
CA VAL A 122 -1.57 3.41 9.41
C VAL A 122 -1.24 1.93 9.38
N ASN A 123 0.04 1.56 9.26
CA ASN A 123 0.46 0.16 9.30
C ASN A 123 0.02 -0.55 10.59
N ARG A 124 -0.05 0.14 11.74
CA ARG A 124 -0.58 -0.47 12.98
C ARG A 124 -2.07 -0.80 12.87
N LEU A 125 -2.86 0.09 12.28
CA LEU A 125 -4.29 -0.13 12.03
C LEU A 125 -4.51 -1.29 11.06
N LEU A 126 -3.76 -1.33 9.95
CA LEU A 126 -3.83 -2.39 8.96
C LEU A 126 -3.46 -3.76 9.57
N LYS A 127 -2.37 -3.83 10.36
CA LYS A 127 -1.97 -5.04 11.08
C LYS A 127 -3.04 -5.50 12.07
N TYR A 128 -3.75 -4.57 12.72
CA TYR A 128 -4.87 -4.92 13.57
C TYR A 128 -6.00 -5.54 12.75
N GLY A 129 -6.36 -4.96 11.60
CA GLY A 129 -7.38 -5.50 10.70
C GLY A 129 -7.07 -6.89 10.16
N MET A 130 -5.81 -7.19 9.87
CA MET A 130 -5.37 -8.52 9.41
C MET A 130 -5.62 -9.64 10.43
N LYS A 131 -5.83 -9.32 11.71
CA LYS A 131 -6.24 -10.30 12.74
C LYS A 131 -7.69 -10.75 12.58
N TYR A 132 -8.50 -10.03 11.80
CA TYR A 132 -9.93 -10.29 11.60
C TYR A 132 -10.25 -10.58 10.12
N ARG A 133 -9.60 -9.87 9.20
CA ARG A 133 -9.82 -9.93 7.74
C ARG A 133 -8.73 -10.75 7.06
N HIS A 134 -8.69 -12.06 7.31
CA HIS A 134 -7.62 -12.93 6.82
C HIS A 134 -7.60 -13.12 5.29
N TRP A 135 -8.73 -12.91 4.62
CA TRP A 135 -8.88 -13.03 3.17
C TRP A 135 -8.51 -11.75 2.41
N ASP A 136 -8.42 -10.62 3.12
CA ASP A 136 -8.34 -9.30 2.51
C ASP A 136 -6.91 -8.98 2.13
N TRP A 137 -6.61 -9.11 0.84
CA TRP A 137 -5.28 -8.82 0.30
C TRP A 137 -4.92 -7.33 0.30
N TYR A 138 -5.89 -6.42 0.41
CA TYR A 138 -5.61 -4.97 0.43
C TYR A 138 -4.82 -4.58 1.67
N LEU A 139 -5.09 -5.18 2.84
CA LEU A 139 -4.39 -4.84 4.07
C LEU A 139 -2.87 -5.12 4.00
N PRO A 140 -2.41 -6.34 3.68
CA PRO A 140 -0.99 -6.59 3.47
C PRO A 140 -0.43 -5.81 2.27
N TYR A 141 -1.22 -5.58 1.21
CA TYR A 141 -0.78 -4.74 0.10
C TYR A 141 -0.43 -3.32 0.56
N PHE A 142 -1.32 -2.67 1.30
CA PHE A 142 -1.10 -1.32 1.82
C PHE A 142 0.07 -1.26 2.79
N ILE A 143 0.24 -2.25 3.68
CA ILE A 143 1.42 -2.32 4.54
C ILE A 143 2.70 -2.45 3.71
N GLY A 144 2.69 -3.35 2.73
CA GLY A 144 3.85 -3.59 1.85
C GLY A 144 4.21 -2.35 1.04
N PHE A 145 3.22 -1.65 0.50
CA PHE A 145 3.38 -0.38 -0.19
C PHE A 145 3.94 0.69 0.74
N ASN A 146 3.35 0.87 1.92
CA ASN A 146 3.78 1.87 2.89
C ASN A 146 5.23 1.66 3.34
N ALA A 147 5.59 0.41 3.62
CA ALA A 147 6.94 0.05 4.04
C ALA A 147 7.96 0.37 2.94
N ALA A 148 7.72 -0.06 1.70
CA ALA A 148 8.67 0.17 0.61
C ALA A 148 8.72 1.63 0.15
N TYR A 149 7.56 2.28 0.01
CA TYR A 149 7.47 3.61 -0.60
C TYR A 149 7.78 4.73 0.39
N PHE A 150 7.09 4.77 1.54
CA PHE A 150 7.26 5.85 2.53
C PHE A 150 8.42 5.57 3.47
N LEU A 151 8.51 4.35 4.02
CA LEU A 151 9.47 4.03 5.08
C LEU A 151 10.83 3.53 4.55
N LYS A 152 10.95 3.29 3.24
CA LYS A 152 12.12 2.69 2.58
C LYS A 152 12.56 1.34 3.16
N ASP A 153 11.63 0.66 3.85
CA ASP A 153 11.82 -0.69 4.39
C ASP A 153 11.34 -1.73 3.37
N PHE A 154 12.22 -2.04 2.41
CA PHE A 154 11.98 -3.08 1.42
C PHE A 154 11.87 -4.48 2.04
N LYS A 155 12.42 -4.70 3.24
CA LYS A 155 12.37 -6.01 3.90
C LYS A 155 10.92 -6.30 4.31
N THR A 156 10.35 -5.43 5.13
CA THR A 156 8.93 -5.50 5.52
C THR A 156 8.03 -5.38 4.28
N GLY A 157 8.39 -4.50 3.34
CA GLY A 157 7.70 -4.33 2.08
C GLY A 157 7.52 -5.64 1.30
N ALA A 158 8.59 -6.40 1.12
CA ALA A 158 8.54 -7.67 0.38
C ALA A 158 7.68 -8.72 1.10
N ASP A 159 7.80 -8.82 2.42
CA ASP A 159 7.12 -9.87 3.20
C ASP A 159 5.59 -9.68 3.15
N TYR A 160 5.11 -8.44 3.30
CA TYR A 160 3.69 -8.13 3.19
C TYR A 160 3.19 -8.13 1.73
N MET A 161 4.01 -7.67 0.78
CA MET A 161 3.64 -7.75 -0.65
C MET A 161 3.53 -9.20 -1.13
N ARG A 162 4.40 -10.10 -0.63
CA ARG A 162 4.29 -11.55 -0.84
C ARG A 162 2.94 -12.06 -0.35
N GLN A 163 2.57 -11.75 0.89
CA GLN A 163 1.28 -12.18 1.46
C GLN A 163 0.09 -11.66 0.63
N ALA A 164 0.14 -10.40 0.18
CA ALA A 164 -0.89 -9.84 -0.69
C ALA A 164 -0.97 -10.58 -2.05
N ALA A 165 0.17 -10.94 -2.63
CA ALA A 165 0.23 -11.70 -3.87
C ALA A 165 -0.32 -13.14 -3.71
N GLU A 166 -0.01 -13.79 -2.59
CA GLU A 166 -0.52 -15.14 -2.27
C GLU A 166 -2.04 -15.15 -2.08
N LEU A 167 -2.60 -14.14 -1.41
CA LEU A 167 -4.04 -14.02 -1.19
C LEU A 167 -4.82 -13.66 -2.46
N SER A 168 -4.25 -12.78 -3.29
CA SER A 168 -4.94 -12.27 -4.49
C SER A 168 -4.72 -13.09 -5.76
N GLY A 169 -3.60 -13.83 -5.84
CA GLY A 169 -3.12 -14.40 -7.11
C GLY A 169 -2.67 -13.34 -8.13
N ASN A 170 -2.53 -12.08 -7.73
CA ASN A 170 -2.27 -10.99 -8.65
C ASN A 170 -0.79 -10.96 -9.09
N ALA A 171 -0.58 -11.05 -10.40
CA ALA A 171 0.74 -11.07 -11.01
C ALA A 171 1.60 -9.83 -10.76
N LEU A 172 0.98 -8.66 -10.69
CA LEU A 172 1.68 -7.42 -10.39
C LEU A 172 2.25 -7.45 -8.97
N LEU A 173 1.47 -7.91 -8.00
CA LEU A 173 1.91 -7.99 -6.61
C LEU A 173 3.04 -9.02 -6.45
N ALA A 174 2.97 -10.16 -7.13
CA ALA A 174 4.04 -11.15 -7.12
C ALA A 174 5.35 -10.57 -7.69
N ARG A 175 5.28 -9.84 -8.80
CA ARG A 175 6.45 -9.18 -9.40
C ARG A 175 7.03 -8.08 -8.51
N LEU A 176 6.17 -7.29 -7.87
CA LEU A 176 6.59 -6.26 -6.90
C LEU A 176 7.24 -6.88 -5.67
N SER A 177 6.69 -7.97 -5.13
CA SER A 177 7.29 -8.72 -4.03
C SER A 177 8.70 -9.21 -4.38
N ALA A 178 8.87 -9.84 -5.55
CA ALA A 178 10.18 -10.26 -6.04
C ALA A 178 11.17 -9.08 -6.21
N ARG A 179 10.68 -7.91 -6.66
CA ARG A 179 11.49 -6.69 -6.70
C ARG A 179 11.91 -6.23 -5.30
N TYR A 180 11.00 -6.21 -4.34
CA TYR A 180 11.33 -5.79 -2.97
C TYR A 180 12.28 -6.77 -2.28
N PHE A 181 12.16 -8.08 -2.53
CA PHE A 181 13.15 -9.05 -2.07
C PHE A 181 14.55 -8.71 -2.57
N TYR A 182 14.69 -8.46 -3.87
CA TYR A 182 15.95 -8.01 -4.48
C TYR A 182 16.45 -6.67 -3.87
N GLU A 183 15.61 -5.64 -3.76
CA GLU A 183 16.05 -4.35 -3.18
C GLU A 183 16.47 -4.48 -1.71
N SER A 184 15.91 -5.45 -0.99
CA SER A 184 16.28 -5.77 0.40
C SER A 184 17.53 -6.67 0.52
N GLY A 185 18.19 -7.04 -0.58
CA GLY A 185 19.34 -7.94 -0.59
C GLY A 185 18.99 -9.40 -0.27
N ARG A 186 17.72 -9.79 -0.45
CA ARG A 186 17.19 -11.14 -0.19
C ARG A 186 16.76 -11.81 -1.49
N SER A 187 17.60 -11.73 -2.52
CA SER A 187 17.34 -12.28 -3.86
C SER A 187 16.93 -13.76 -3.83
N GLU A 188 17.53 -14.57 -2.94
CA GLU A 188 17.15 -15.98 -2.72
C GLU A 188 15.69 -16.17 -2.35
N LEU A 189 15.14 -15.33 -1.47
CA LEU A 189 13.72 -15.39 -1.11
C LEU A 189 12.83 -15.02 -2.29
N GLY A 190 13.26 -14.04 -3.11
CA GLY A 190 12.57 -13.68 -4.35
C GLY A 190 12.55 -14.82 -5.37
N ILE A 191 13.66 -15.54 -5.53
CA ILE A 191 13.79 -16.73 -6.39
C ILE A 191 12.84 -17.84 -5.90
N ALA A 192 12.91 -18.17 -4.61
CA ALA A 192 12.06 -19.21 -4.02
C ALA A 192 10.57 -18.88 -4.17
N PHE A 193 10.20 -17.62 -3.92
CA PHE A 193 8.83 -17.14 -4.08
C PHE A 193 8.35 -17.25 -5.53
N LEU A 194 9.13 -16.77 -6.51
CA LEU A 194 8.75 -16.86 -7.93
C LEU A 194 8.62 -18.31 -8.40
N ARG A 195 9.49 -19.23 -7.96
CA ARG A 195 9.36 -20.66 -8.25
C ARG A 195 8.03 -21.21 -7.74
N SER A 196 7.62 -20.84 -6.53
CA SER A 196 6.32 -21.23 -5.97
C SER A 196 5.15 -20.68 -6.79
N MET A 197 5.20 -19.41 -7.19
CA MET A 197 4.16 -18.78 -8.01
C MET A 197 4.07 -19.42 -9.40
N ILE A 198 5.20 -19.73 -10.06
CA ILE A 198 5.25 -20.40 -11.36
C ILE A 198 4.56 -21.76 -11.32
N GLY A 199 4.78 -22.54 -10.25
CA GLY A 199 4.19 -23.87 -10.09
C GLY A 199 2.66 -23.87 -9.93
N ARG A 200 2.08 -22.73 -9.49
CA ARG A 200 0.64 -22.58 -9.26
C ARG A 200 -0.07 -21.78 -10.37
N GLU A 201 0.67 -21.00 -11.13
CA GLU A 201 0.14 -20.12 -12.18
C GLU A 201 -0.43 -20.94 -13.34
N ARG A 202 -1.65 -20.61 -13.79
CA ARG A 202 -2.32 -21.28 -14.91
C ARG A 202 -2.22 -20.49 -16.21
N ASP A 203 -2.14 -19.16 -16.13
CA ASP A 203 -2.00 -18.32 -17.32
C ASP A 203 -0.56 -18.43 -17.86
N PRO A 204 -0.37 -18.93 -19.11
CA PRO A 204 0.96 -19.07 -19.69
C PRO A 204 1.69 -17.74 -19.84
N LYS A 205 0.99 -16.63 -20.07
CA LYS A 205 1.61 -15.30 -20.21
C LYS A 205 2.15 -14.81 -18.87
N VAL A 206 1.37 -14.99 -17.80
CA VAL A 206 1.80 -14.64 -16.44
C VAL A 206 2.96 -15.53 -16.00
N ARG A 207 2.87 -16.84 -16.27
CA ARG A 207 3.94 -17.80 -15.99
C ARG A 207 5.24 -17.41 -16.70
N GLN A 208 5.17 -17.04 -17.97
CA GLN A 208 6.33 -16.56 -18.73
C GLN A 208 6.92 -15.27 -18.13
N ALA A 209 6.07 -14.34 -17.68
CA ALA A 209 6.53 -13.12 -17.01
C ALA A 209 7.27 -13.42 -15.70
N TYR A 210 6.79 -14.41 -14.92
CA TYR A 210 7.50 -14.87 -13.72
C TYR A 210 8.81 -15.58 -14.06
N GLN A 211 8.84 -16.42 -15.09
CA GLN A 211 10.06 -17.11 -15.53
C GLN A 211 11.14 -16.12 -15.97
N LEU A 212 10.79 -15.10 -16.73
CA LEU A 212 11.72 -14.03 -17.12
C LEU A 212 12.30 -13.33 -15.89
N ARG A 213 11.44 -13.00 -14.92
CA ARG A 213 11.87 -12.37 -13.67
C ARG A 213 12.75 -13.30 -12.82
N LEU A 214 12.40 -14.58 -12.75
CA LEU A 214 13.15 -15.61 -12.04
C LEU A 214 14.55 -15.74 -12.62
N GLN A 215 14.69 -15.89 -13.94
CA GLN A 215 15.98 -15.98 -14.62
C GLN A 215 16.85 -14.77 -14.31
N ALA A 216 16.29 -13.55 -14.35
CA ALA A 216 17.03 -12.35 -14.03
C ALA A 216 17.53 -12.34 -12.58
N LEU A 217 16.69 -12.74 -11.62
CA LEU A 217 17.11 -12.86 -10.22
C LEU A 217 18.13 -13.98 -9.99
N GLU A 218 18.04 -15.09 -10.73
CA GLU A 218 19.05 -16.15 -10.67
C GLU A 218 20.41 -15.67 -11.16
N ARG A 219 20.45 -14.85 -12.24
CA ARG A 219 21.70 -14.23 -12.70
C ARG A 219 22.26 -13.24 -11.68
N VAL A 220 21.41 -12.40 -11.10
CA VAL A 220 21.79 -11.49 -10.00
C VAL A 220 22.38 -12.29 -8.85
N HIS A 221 21.72 -13.36 -8.42
CA HIS A 221 22.15 -14.17 -7.29
C HIS A 221 23.49 -14.88 -7.55
N GLN A 222 23.74 -15.34 -8.78
CA GLN A 222 25.04 -15.89 -9.17
C GLN A 222 26.17 -14.85 -8.98
N ILE A 223 25.95 -13.62 -9.42
CA ILE A 223 26.91 -12.53 -9.26
C ILE A 223 27.06 -12.15 -7.78
N GLU A 224 25.96 -12.06 -7.02
CA GLU A 224 25.97 -11.76 -5.59
C GLU A 224 26.81 -12.78 -4.80
N LYS A 225 26.70 -14.08 -5.13
CA LYS A 225 27.55 -15.13 -4.54
C LYS A 225 29.03 -14.92 -4.85
N ALA A 226 29.37 -14.65 -6.11
CA ALA A 226 30.76 -14.40 -6.51
C ALA A 226 31.33 -13.14 -5.82
N VAL A 227 30.53 -12.08 -5.66
CA VAL A 227 30.91 -10.88 -4.89
C VAL A 227 31.16 -11.21 -3.42
N ALA A 228 30.30 -12.03 -2.80
CA ALA A 228 30.46 -12.44 -1.41
C ALA A 228 31.74 -13.27 -1.21
N GLU A 229 32.01 -14.22 -2.10
CA GLU A 229 33.24 -15.02 -2.08
C GLU A 229 34.49 -14.15 -2.28
N PHE A 230 34.44 -13.22 -3.25
CA PHE A 230 35.50 -12.25 -3.48
C PHE A 230 35.79 -11.44 -2.21
N ARG A 231 34.74 -10.93 -1.55
CA ARG A 231 34.88 -10.13 -0.33
C ARG A 231 35.51 -10.94 0.79
N GLN A 232 35.14 -12.21 0.93
CA GLN A 232 35.73 -13.11 1.93
C GLN A 232 37.22 -13.36 1.67
N ARG A 233 37.61 -13.54 0.40
CA ARG A 233 39.00 -13.87 0.02
C ARG A 233 39.94 -12.66 0.02
N TYR A 234 39.47 -11.51 -0.46
CA TYR A 234 40.32 -10.33 -0.70
C TYR A 234 40.06 -9.18 0.28
N GLN A 235 39.13 -9.33 1.23
CA GLN A 235 38.80 -8.35 2.27
C GLN A 235 38.42 -6.95 1.72
N ARG A 236 37.99 -6.88 0.46
CA ARG A 236 37.49 -5.68 -0.21
C ARG A 236 36.37 -6.05 -1.19
N LEU A 237 35.61 -5.07 -1.65
CA LEU A 237 34.63 -5.29 -2.72
C LEU A 237 35.32 -5.31 -4.11
N PRO A 238 34.81 -6.10 -5.07
CA PRO A 238 35.24 -6.01 -6.45
C PRO A 238 34.81 -4.66 -7.04
N LYS A 239 35.66 -4.06 -7.89
CA LYS A 239 35.34 -2.75 -8.51
C LYS A 239 34.33 -2.89 -9.65
N ARG A 240 34.32 -4.04 -10.30
CA ARG A 240 33.52 -4.35 -11.48
C ARG A 240 33.31 -5.85 -11.60
N ILE A 241 32.29 -6.27 -12.34
CA ILE A 241 31.95 -7.71 -12.43
C ILE A 241 33.03 -8.48 -13.21
N GLU A 242 33.70 -7.84 -14.16
CA GLU A 242 34.78 -8.44 -14.96
C GLU A 242 35.96 -8.90 -14.09
N GLU A 243 36.16 -8.28 -12.93
CA GLU A 243 37.17 -8.71 -11.96
C GLU A 243 36.86 -10.10 -11.39
N LEU A 244 35.58 -10.41 -11.20
CA LEU A 244 35.13 -11.73 -10.73
C LEU A 244 35.38 -12.81 -11.79
N VAL A 245 35.20 -12.46 -13.06
CA VAL A 245 35.47 -13.35 -14.19
C VAL A 245 36.97 -13.58 -14.35
N ALA A 246 37.78 -12.52 -14.32
CA ALA A 246 39.23 -12.60 -14.47
C ALA A 246 39.91 -13.46 -13.38
N LEU A 247 39.32 -13.50 -12.18
CA LEU A 247 39.82 -14.29 -11.05
C LEU A 247 39.16 -15.68 -10.94
N GLY A 248 38.31 -16.05 -11.89
CA GLY A 248 37.65 -17.36 -11.94
C GLY A 248 36.57 -17.60 -10.87
N LEU A 249 36.11 -16.55 -10.19
CA LEU A 249 35.00 -16.64 -9.22
C LEU A 249 33.63 -16.66 -9.92
N LEU A 250 33.58 -16.22 -11.17
CA LEU A 250 32.41 -16.26 -12.02
C LEU A 250 32.84 -16.83 -13.40
N PRO A 251 32.19 -17.88 -13.94
CA PRO A 251 32.64 -18.51 -15.18
C PRO A 251 32.63 -17.55 -16.39
N ASP A 252 31.56 -16.78 -16.52
CA ASP A 252 31.30 -15.83 -17.59
C ASP A 252 30.38 -14.70 -17.09
N LEU A 253 30.33 -13.58 -17.81
CA LEU A 253 29.41 -12.49 -17.45
C LEU A 253 27.98 -12.87 -17.87
N PRO A 254 27.03 -13.06 -16.93
CA PRO A 254 25.68 -13.47 -17.30
C PRO A 254 24.96 -12.38 -18.10
N ALA A 255 24.26 -12.77 -19.17
CA ALA A 255 23.39 -11.87 -19.89
C ALA A 255 22.15 -11.52 -19.05
N ASP A 256 21.71 -10.25 -19.08
CA ASP A 256 20.43 -9.86 -18.49
C ASP A 256 19.28 -10.30 -19.41
N PRO A 257 18.34 -11.13 -18.94
CA PRO A 257 17.19 -11.56 -19.73
C PRO A 257 16.31 -10.41 -20.27
N TYR A 258 16.40 -9.21 -19.69
CA TYR A 258 15.69 -8.02 -20.17
C TYR A 258 16.43 -7.23 -21.26
N GLY A 259 17.61 -7.68 -21.69
CA GLY A 259 18.41 -7.03 -22.74
C GLY A 259 19.39 -5.97 -22.25
N GLY A 260 19.66 -5.95 -20.93
CA GLY A 260 20.63 -5.06 -20.31
C GLY A 260 22.00 -5.70 -20.05
N THR A 261 22.81 -5.02 -19.25
CA THR A 261 24.09 -5.50 -18.71
C THR A 261 24.14 -5.29 -17.21
N PHE A 262 24.66 -6.28 -16.49
CA PHE A 262 24.87 -6.16 -15.05
C PHE A 262 26.09 -5.29 -14.72
N PHE A 263 26.02 -4.56 -13.61
CA PHE A 263 27.11 -3.79 -13.04
C PHE A 263 27.01 -3.75 -11.51
N LEU A 264 28.07 -3.32 -10.84
CA LEU A 264 28.05 -3.11 -9.38
C LEU A 264 27.85 -1.62 -9.08
N ASP A 265 26.93 -1.29 -8.19
CA ASP A 265 26.82 0.07 -7.67
C ASP A 265 27.91 0.37 -6.63
N ALA A 266 27.95 1.62 -6.15
CA ALA A 266 28.94 2.06 -5.16
C ALA A 266 28.88 1.28 -3.83
N SER A 267 27.76 0.60 -3.54
CA SER A 267 27.61 -0.27 -2.37
C SER A 267 28.02 -1.72 -2.61
N GLY A 268 28.46 -2.04 -3.83
CA GLY A 268 28.77 -3.41 -4.25
C GLY A 268 27.52 -4.25 -4.56
N ARG A 269 26.34 -3.64 -4.71
CA ARG A 269 25.12 -4.35 -5.09
C ARG A 269 25.06 -4.52 -6.60
N VAL A 270 24.57 -5.68 -7.01
CA VAL A 270 24.38 -6.02 -8.42
C VAL A 270 23.17 -5.27 -8.96
N ARG A 271 23.38 -4.45 -9.99
CA ARG A 271 22.36 -3.67 -10.69
C ARG A 271 22.35 -4.05 -12.18
N SER A 272 21.26 -3.71 -12.87
CA SER A 272 21.17 -3.79 -14.33
C SER A 272 20.68 -2.48 -14.91
N ASN A 273 21.23 -2.07 -16.05
CA ASN A 273 20.81 -0.87 -16.77
C ASN A 273 19.40 -0.98 -17.38
N SER A 274 18.86 -2.19 -17.56
CA SER A 274 17.47 -2.39 -17.99
C SER A 274 16.45 -2.09 -16.88
N ASN A 275 16.91 -1.96 -15.63
CA ASN A 275 16.09 -1.92 -14.43
C ASN A 275 15.10 -3.10 -14.33
N PHE A 276 15.43 -4.24 -14.97
CA PHE A 276 14.54 -5.39 -15.11
C PHE A 276 13.18 -5.07 -15.73
N SER A 277 13.21 -4.16 -16.69
CA SER A 277 12.10 -3.78 -17.52
C SER A 277 12.52 -3.92 -18.98
N LYS A 278 11.60 -4.33 -19.86
CA LYS A 278 11.93 -4.42 -21.29
C LYS A 278 12.30 -3.01 -21.76
N ILE A 279 13.53 -2.85 -22.26
CA ILE A 279 13.94 -1.65 -22.97
C ILE A 279 13.03 -1.57 -24.20
N ARG A 280 12.26 -0.48 -24.34
CA ARG A 280 11.57 -0.22 -25.60
C ARG A 280 12.66 0.02 -26.63
N GLN A 281 12.81 -0.93 -27.55
CA GLN A 281 13.50 -0.69 -28.83
C GLN A 281 12.64 0.25 -29.68
#